data_AF-A0A1M4YM69-F1
#
_entry.id   AF-A0A1M4YM69-F1
#
_cell.length_a   1.000
_cell.length_b   1.000
_cell.length_c   1.000
_cell.angle_alpha   90.00
_cell.angle_beta   90.00
_cell.angle_gamma   90.00
#
_symmetry.space_group_name_H-M   'P 1'
#
loop_
_entity.id
_entity.type
_entity.pdbx_description
1 polymer ?
#
loop_
_entity_poly.entity_id
_entity_poly.type
_entity_poly.pdbx_seq_one_letter_code
_entity_poly.pdbx_strand_id
1 'polypeptide(L)'
;MNRADAPAPSRALLRLAALARQRIGLAAAAPAGHSVPMLPSPCVGVCRLAESPATEPVESPLCVGCWRSLDEIMAWRDAPEAEKQRIWQAIAQRAGIPPMF
;
A
#
# COMPACT_ATOMS: atom_id res chain seq x y z
N MET A 1 30.34 24.50 -49.48
CA MET A 1 29.48 25.68 -49.25
C MET A 1 28.04 25.19 -49.43
N ASN A 2 27.13 25.09 -48.47
CA ASN A 2 26.78 26.01 -47.37
C ASN A 2 26.36 25.24 -46.11
N ARG A 3 26.92 25.62 -44.96
CA ARG A 3 26.42 25.25 -43.64
C ARG A 3 25.26 26.21 -43.37
N ALA A 4 24.03 25.70 -43.28
CA ALA A 4 22.86 26.51 -42.98
C ALA A 4 23.05 27.22 -41.63
N ASP A 5 23.09 28.54 -41.67
CA ASP A 5 23.05 29.41 -40.49
C ASP A 5 21.63 29.36 -39.93
N ALA A 6 21.42 28.58 -38.88
CA ALA A 6 20.16 28.59 -38.16
C ALA A 6 20.11 29.91 -37.34
N PRO A 7 19.05 30.72 -37.44
CA PRO A 7 18.98 31.97 -36.71
C PRO A 7 19.03 31.69 -35.21
N ALA A 8 19.92 32.40 -34.51
CA ALA A 8 20.05 32.27 -33.07
C ALA A 8 18.69 32.54 -32.39
N PRO A 9 18.30 31.74 -31.39
CA PRO A 9 17.00 31.90 -30.73
C PRO A 9 16.91 33.26 -30.06
N SER A 10 15.74 33.91 -30.17
CA SER A 10 15.50 35.21 -29.56
C SER A 10 15.83 35.21 -28.07
N ARG A 11 16.41 36.30 -27.59
CA ARG A 11 16.78 36.48 -26.16
C ARG A 11 15.59 36.28 -25.21
N ALA A 12 14.37 36.49 -25.68
CA ALA A 12 13.12 36.16 -24.98
C ALA A 12 12.91 34.64 -24.80
N LEU A 13 13.15 33.84 -25.84
CA LEU A 13 13.06 32.38 -25.80
C LEU A 13 14.09 31.80 -24.82
N LEU A 14 15.32 32.32 -24.83
CA LEU A 14 16.36 31.91 -23.89
C LEU A 14 15.99 32.21 -22.43
N ARG A 15 15.37 33.37 -22.15
CA ARG A 15 14.91 33.75 -20.80
C ARG A 15 13.77 32.88 -20.31
N LEU A 16 12.79 32.58 -21.16
CA LEU A 16 11.66 31.71 -20.83
C LEU A 16 12.13 30.28 -20.52
N ALA A 17 13.05 29.73 -21.32
CA ALA A 17 13.63 28.41 -21.08
C ALA A 17 14.42 28.34 -19.76
N ALA A 18 15.14 29.40 -19.39
CA ALA A 18 15.87 29.47 -18.11
C ALA A 18 14.93 29.50 -16.89
N LEU A 19 13.83 30.26 -16.97
CA LEU A 19 12.82 30.34 -15.91
C LEU A 19 12.06 29.01 -15.73
N ALA A 20 11.79 28.28 -16.81
CA ALA A 20 11.14 26.97 -16.75
C ALA A 20 12.00 25.92 -15.99
N ARG A 21 13.32 25.92 -16.20
CA ARG A 21 14.26 25.01 -15.51
C ARG A 21 14.32 25.25 -14.00
N GLN A 22 14.22 26.51 -13.55
CA GLN A 22 14.27 26.85 -12.13
C GLN A 22 13.08 26.33 -11.33
N ARG A 23 11.90 26.17 -11.95
CA ARG A 23 10.70 25.66 -11.24
C ARG A 23 10.72 24.15 -11.00
N ILE A 24 11.55 23.40 -11.73
CA ILE A 24 11.59 21.94 -11.69
C ILE A 24 12.61 21.41 -10.65
N GLY A 25 13.49 22.29 -10.14
CA GLY A 25 14.69 21.88 -9.39
C GLY A 25 14.64 21.91 -7.86
N LEU A 26 13.48 22.08 -7.20
CA LEU A 26 13.41 22.20 -5.74
C LEU A 26 12.61 21.07 -5.07
N ALA A 27 13.07 19.83 -5.23
CA ALA A 27 12.69 18.71 -4.37
C ALA A 27 13.96 17.94 -3.98
N ALA A 28 14.74 18.50 -3.06
CA ALA A 28 15.88 17.81 -2.46
C ALA A 28 15.35 16.66 -1.58
N ALA A 29 15.73 15.44 -1.93
CA ALA A 29 15.32 14.20 -1.31
C ALA A 29 15.80 14.07 0.15
N ALA A 30 14.88 13.79 1.06
CA ALA A 30 15.17 13.30 2.41
C ALA A 30 15.71 11.86 2.35
N PRO A 31 16.56 11.42 3.30
CA PRO A 31 17.09 10.06 3.28
C PRO A 31 15.96 9.05 3.47
N ALA A 32 15.93 8.05 2.60
CA ALA A 32 15.04 6.90 2.70
C ALA A 32 15.40 6.09 3.96
N GLY A 33 14.74 6.39 5.08
CA GLY A 33 14.58 5.42 6.14
C GLY A 33 13.89 4.19 5.55
N HIS A 34 14.43 2.99 5.77
CA HIS A 34 13.74 1.76 5.42
C HIS A 34 12.52 1.63 6.33
N SER A 35 11.41 2.24 5.93
CA SER A 35 10.10 1.90 6.47
C SER A 35 9.79 0.50 5.99
N VAL A 36 9.92 -0.50 6.85
CA VAL A 36 9.23 -1.77 6.64
C VAL A 36 7.76 -1.39 6.41
N PRO A 37 7.17 -1.69 5.25
CA PRO A 37 5.79 -1.31 4.99
C PRO A 37 4.93 -1.99 6.06
N MET A 38 4.31 -1.19 6.91
CA MET A 38 3.32 -1.68 7.88
C MET A 38 2.12 -2.18 7.08
N LEU A 39 1.86 -3.49 7.09
CA LEU A 39 0.68 -4.08 6.49
C LEU A 39 -0.57 -3.47 7.13
N PRO A 40 -1.52 -2.99 6.33
CA PRO A 40 -2.75 -2.42 6.86
C PRO A 40 -3.57 -3.51 7.56
N SER A 41 -4.35 -3.09 8.56
CA SER A 41 -5.33 -4.00 9.17
C SER A 41 -6.43 -4.33 8.16
N PRO A 42 -6.79 -5.62 7.97
CA PRO A 42 -7.90 -6.03 7.10
C PRO A 42 -9.28 -5.78 7.74
N CYS A 43 -9.35 -5.03 8.85
CA CYS A 43 -10.59 -4.79 9.58
C CYS A 43 -11.55 -3.88 8.79
N VAL A 44 -12.82 -4.28 8.74
CA VAL A 44 -13.92 -3.50 8.13
C VAL A 44 -14.63 -2.57 9.12
N GLY A 45 -14.08 -2.39 10.32
CA GLY A 45 -14.61 -1.51 11.38
C GLY A 45 -15.75 -2.10 12.23
N VAL A 46 -16.30 -3.25 11.83
CA VAL A 46 -17.36 -3.96 12.58
C VAL A 46 -16.97 -5.42 12.76
N CYS A 47 -16.95 -5.90 14.01
CA CYS A 47 -16.67 -7.30 14.32
C CYS A 47 -17.97 -8.08 14.47
N ARG A 48 -18.15 -9.13 13.67
CA ARG A 48 -19.23 -10.10 13.79
C ARG A 48 -18.70 -11.48 13.43
N LEU A 49 -18.67 -12.39 14.39
CA LEU A 49 -18.24 -13.77 14.17
C LEU A 49 -19.38 -14.59 13.55
N ALA A 50 -19.05 -15.57 12.72
CA ALA A 50 -20.00 -16.55 12.23
C ALA A 50 -20.61 -17.32 13.41
N GLU A 51 -21.92 -17.56 13.35
CA GLU A 51 -22.64 -18.30 14.38
C GLU A 51 -22.24 -19.77 14.35
N SER A 52 -21.87 -20.33 15.50
CA SER A 52 -21.74 -21.78 15.65
C SER A 52 -23.14 -22.41 15.61
N PRO A 53 -23.36 -23.48 14.82
CA PRO A 53 -24.60 -24.24 14.90
C PRO A 53 -24.83 -24.75 16.33
N ALA A 54 -26.09 -24.75 16.79
CA ALA A 54 -26.44 -25.23 18.12
C ALA A 54 -26.08 -26.71 18.37
N THR A 55 -25.94 -27.49 17.30
CA THR A 55 -25.61 -28.91 17.34
C THR A 55 -24.12 -29.19 17.40
N GLU A 56 -23.26 -28.29 16.91
CA GLU A 56 -21.80 -28.50 16.86
C GLU A 56 -21.06 -27.16 16.99
N PRO A 57 -20.26 -26.95 18.04
CA PRO A 57 -19.46 -25.73 18.19
C PRO A 57 -18.40 -25.62 17.09
N VAL A 58 -18.29 -24.45 16.45
CA VAL A 58 -17.12 -24.13 15.63
C VAL A 58 -15.98 -23.76 16.58
N GLU A 59 -14.90 -24.54 16.55
CA GLU A 59 -13.73 -24.31 17.42
C GLU A 59 -13.03 -22.97 17.16
N SER A 60 -13.15 -22.42 15.94
CA SER A 60 -12.55 -21.15 15.56
C SER A 60 -13.45 -20.36 14.61
N PRO A 61 -14.49 -19.67 15.13
CA PRO A 61 -15.39 -18.88 14.30
C PRO A 61 -14.63 -17.72 13.63
N LEU A 62 -14.98 -17.44 12.38
CA LEU A 62 -14.39 -16.37 11.59
C LEU A 62 -15.27 -15.12 11.60
N CYS A 63 -14.64 -13.95 11.54
CA CYS A 63 -15.35 -12.70 11.31
C CYS A 63 -15.93 -12.67 9.90
N VAL A 64 -17.24 -12.43 9.77
CA VAL A 64 -17.93 -12.42 8.46
C VAL A 64 -17.52 -11.25 7.56
N GLY A 65 -16.85 -10.23 8.12
CA GLY A 65 -16.40 -9.05 7.38
C GLY A 65 -14.95 -9.13 6.93
N CYS A 66 -14.04 -9.44 7.86
CA CYS A 66 -12.59 -9.46 7.60
C CYS A 66 -11.98 -10.86 7.50
N TRP A 67 -12.77 -11.93 7.66
CA TRP A 67 -12.37 -13.34 7.51
C TRP A 67 -11.30 -13.83 8.49
N ARG A 68 -11.01 -13.04 9.53
CA ARG A 68 -10.07 -13.40 10.60
C ARG A 68 -10.72 -14.22 11.69
N SER A 69 -9.95 -15.11 12.30
CA SER A 69 -10.32 -15.75 13.57
C SER A 69 -10.19 -14.77 14.74
N LEU A 70 -10.78 -15.13 15.89
CA LEU A 70 -10.67 -14.31 17.10
C LEU A 70 -9.22 -14.19 17.58
N ASP A 71 -8.44 -15.27 17.54
CA ASP A 71 -7.03 -15.27 17.95
C ASP A 71 -6.19 -14.36 17.06
N GLU A 72 -6.42 -14.42 15.74
CA GLU A 72 -5.78 -13.52 14.80
C GLU A 72 -6.12 -12.08 15.17
N ILE A 73 -7.40 -11.74 15.41
CA ILE A 73 -7.84 -10.38 15.77
C ILE A 73 -7.12 -9.87 17.04
N MET A 74 -7.06 -10.68 18.09
CA MET A 74 -6.41 -10.31 19.36
C MET A 74 -4.89 -10.09 19.19
N ALA A 75 -4.23 -10.94 18.40
CA ALA A 75 -2.78 -10.87 18.21
C ALA A 75 -2.33 -9.72 17.28
N TRP A 76 -3.21 -9.11 16.49
CA TRP A 76 -2.82 -8.23 15.37
C TRP A 76 -1.84 -7.12 15.72
N ARG A 77 -2.09 -6.41 16.82
CA ARG A 77 -1.34 -5.22 17.21
C ARG A 77 0.13 -5.53 17.44
N ASP A 78 0.39 -6.69 18.04
CA ASP A 78 1.71 -7.11 18.49
C ASP A 78 2.33 -8.16 17.54
N ALA A 79 1.57 -8.61 16.54
CA ALA A 79 2.03 -9.56 15.54
C ALA A 79 3.22 -8.98 14.74
N PRO A 80 4.30 -9.76 14.56
CA PRO A 80 5.38 -9.35 13.66
C PRO A 80 4.89 -9.31 12.22
N GLU A 81 5.58 -8.56 11.36
CA GLU A 81 5.15 -8.34 9.98
C GLU A 81 4.98 -9.64 9.17
N ALA A 82 5.85 -10.63 9.42
CA ALA A 82 5.74 -11.96 8.82
C ALA A 82 4.47 -12.72 9.25
N GLU A 83 3.99 -12.53 10.49
CA GLU A 83 2.71 -13.08 10.94
C GLU A 83 1.55 -12.34 10.29
N LYS A 84 1.61 -11.01 10.20
CA LYS A 84 0.59 -10.22 9.50
C LYS A 84 0.46 -10.63 8.04
N GLN A 85 1.57 -10.92 7.37
CA GLN A 85 1.57 -11.43 5.99
C GLN A 85 0.91 -12.81 5.90
N ARG A 86 1.24 -13.73 6.83
CA ARG A 86 0.57 -15.04 6.91
C ARG A 86 -0.94 -14.90 7.12
N ILE A 87 -1.37 -13.99 7.99
CA ILE A 87 -2.79 -13.69 8.21
C ILE A 87 -3.45 -13.19 6.92
N TRP A 88 -2.82 -12.27 6.19
CA TRP A 88 -3.34 -11.79 4.91
C TRP A 88 -3.49 -12.89 3.87
N GLN A 89 -2.52 -13.81 3.78
CA GLN A 89 -2.59 -14.97 2.89
C GLN A 89 -3.74 -15.92 3.28
N ALA A 90 -3.91 -16.18 4.57
CA ALA A 90 -5.01 -17.00 5.07
C ALA A 90 -6.39 -16.36 4.80
N ILE A 91 -6.52 -15.04 4.99
CA ILE A 91 -7.73 -14.27 4.64
C ILE A 91 -8.05 -14.44 3.16
N ALA A 92 -7.06 -14.25 2.29
CA ALA A 92 -7.23 -14.35 0.84
C ALA A 92 -7.73 -15.74 0.43
N GLN A 93 -7.13 -16.80 1.00
CA GLN A 93 -7.57 -18.18 0.78
C GLN A 93 -9.02 -18.41 1.25
N ARG A 94 -9.38 -17.98 2.46
CA ARG A 94 -10.73 -18.13 3.03
C ARG A 94 -11.78 -17.36 2.22
N ALA A 95 -11.43 -16.16 1.75
CA ALA A 95 -12.31 -15.30 0.97
C ALA A 95 -12.35 -15.67 -0.54
N GLY A 96 -11.51 -16.60 -0.99
CA GLY A 96 -11.44 -17.00 -2.40
C GLY A 96 -10.91 -15.91 -3.33
N ILE A 97 -10.05 -15.01 -2.82
CA ILE A 97 -9.44 -13.92 -3.58
C ILE A 97 -7.92 -14.12 -3.68
N PRO A 98 -7.27 -13.60 -4.73
CA PRO A 98 -5.80 -13.64 -4.80
C PRO A 98 -5.18 -12.85 -3.64
N PRO A 99 -4.10 -13.35 -3.00
CA PRO A 99 -3.43 -12.63 -1.93
C PRO A 99 -2.77 -11.36 -2.47
N MET A 100 -2.91 -10.25 -1.74
CA MET A 100 -2.36 -8.95 -2.12
C MET A 100 -0.92 -8.73 -1.61
N PHE A 101 -0.43 -9.59 -0.70
CA PHE A 101 0.91 -9.55 -0.07
C PHE A 101 1.43 -10.94 0.29
#